data_AF-A0A7G2SHC2-F1
#
_entry.id   AF-A0A7G2SHC2-F1
#
_cell.length_a   1.000
_cell.length_b   1.000
_cell.length_c   1.000
_cell.angle_alpha   90.00
_cell.angle_beta   90.00
_cell.angle_gamma   90.00
#
_symmetry.space_group_name_H-M   'P 1'
#
loop_
_entity.id
_entity.type
_entity.pdbx_description
1 polymer ?
#
loop_
_entity_poly.entity_id
_entity_poly.type
_entity_poly.pdbx_seq_one_letter_code
_entity_poly.pdbx_strand_id
1 'polypeptide(L)' 'MQQVKIFETNVFSKLETDINHWIDYEHRNKRCIEIKSISHAYVGSENDFYKYTAIVAYDLKHE' A
#
# COMPACT_ATOMS: atom_id res chain seq x y z
N MET A 1 -4.24 -7.21 -15.32
CA MET A 1 -5.37 -6.28 -15.09
C MET A 1 -5.00 -5.51 -13.86
N GLN A 2 -4.88 -4.19 -14.01
CA GLN A 2 -4.36 -3.33 -12.96
C GLN A 2 -5.29 -3.37 -11.74
N GLN A 3 -4.71 -3.64 -10.59
CA GLN A 3 -5.36 -3.62 -9.29
C GLN A 3 -4.81 -2.50 -8.43
N VAL A 4 -5.59 -2.09 -7.45
CA VAL A 4 -5.23 -1.03 -6.50
C VAL A 4 -5.44 -1.55 -5.09
N LYS A 5 -4.44 -1.33 -4.23
CA LYS A 5 -4.53 -1.55 -2.80
C LYS A 5 -4.25 -0.26 -2.05
N ILE A 6 -5.07 0.04 -1.06
CA ILE A 6 -4.98 1.26 -0.25
C ILE A 6 -4.54 0.86 1.16
N PHE A 7 -3.58 1.60 1.70
CA PHE A 7 -3.09 1.48 3.07
C PHE A 7 -3.34 2.80 3.77
N GLU A 8 -3.88 2.77 4.99
CA GLU A 8 -4.18 3.97 5.78
C GLU A 8 -3.71 3.77 7.21
N THR A 9 -3.09 4.81 7.78
CA THR A 9 -2.61 4.78 9.16
C THR A 9 -2.49 6.20 9.70
N ASN A 10 -2.54 6.32 11.02
CA ASN A 10 -2.25 7.59 11.71
C ASN A 10 -0.75 7.73 12.06
N VAL A 11 0.07 6.74 11.72
CA VAL A 11 1.51 6.69 12.01
C VAL A 11 2.27 6.45 10.71
N PHE A 12 3.00 7.47 10.24
CA PHE A 12 3.69 7.44 8.94
C PHE A 12 4.60 6.20 8.75
N SER A 13 5.41 5.86 9.75
CA SER A 13 6.34 4.71 9.67
C SER A 13 5.65 3.35 9.53
N LYS A 14 4.34 3.26 9.84
CA LYS A 14 3.58 2.02 9.63
C LYS A 14 3.23 1.78 8.17
N LEU A 15 3.12 2.81 7.33
CA LEU A 15 2.76 2.63 5.92
C LEU A 15 3.76 1.71 5.19
N GLU A 16 5.05 2.01 5.31
CA GLU A 16 6.10 1.22 4.67
C GLU A 16 6.11 -0.22 5.20
N THR A 17 5.96 -0.37 6.52
CA THR A 17 5.91 -1.69 7.17
C THR A 17 4.73 -2.52 6.66
N ASP A 18 3.55 -1.93 6.58
CA ASP A 18 2.32 -2.61 6.15
C ASP A 18 2.36 -2.96 4.65
N ILE A 19 2.92 -2.08 3.81
CA ILE A 19 3.13 -2.35 2.38
C ILE A 19 4.10 -3.53 2.21
N ASN A 20 5.23 -3.52 2.91
CA ASN A 20 6.23 -4.60 2.83
C ASN A 20 5.67 -5.93 3.32
N HIS A 21 4.97 -5.95 4.46
CA HIS A 21 4.30 -7.16 4.96
C HIS A 21 3.27 -7.69 3.97
N TRP A 22 2.53 -6.81 3.30
CA TRP A 22 1.58 -7.24 2.27
C TRP A 22 2.29 -7.84 1.05
N ILE A 23 3.36 -7.22 0.55
CA ILE A 23 4.14 -7.76 -0.57
C ILE A 23 4.68 -9.16 -0.25
N ASP A 24 5.26 -9.32 0.95
CA ASP A 24 5.76 -10.61 1.42
C ASP A 24 4.64 -11.65 1.52
N TYR A 25 3.46 -11.25 2.00
CA TYR A 25 2.29 -12.12 2.06
C TYR A 25 1.85 -12.58 0.67
N GLU A 26 1.75 -11.69 -0.32
CA GLU A 26 1.38 -12.06 -1.69
C GLU A 26 2.40 -13.03 -2.30
N HIS A 27 3.69 -12.76 -2.11
CA HIS A 27 4.78 -13.63 -2.57
C HIS A 27 4.70 -15.03 -1.95
N ARG A 28 4.48 -15.14 -0.63
CA ARG A 28 4.31 -16.43 0.07
C ARG A 28 3.09 -17.23 -0.44
N ASN A 29 2.06 -16.54 -0.90
CA ASN A 29 0.87 -17.16 -1.48
C ASN A 29 0.98 -17.43 -3.00
N LYS A 30 2.21 -17.40 -3.55
CA LYS A 30 2.50 -17.60 -4.99
C LYS A 30 1.74 -16.63 -5.90
N ARG A 31 1.36 -15.47 -5.38
CA ARG A 31 0.77 -14.38 -6.16
C ARG A 31 1.91 -13.44 -6.53
N CYS A 32 2.42 -13.58 -7.76
CA CYS A 32 3.44 -12.69 -8.27
C CYS A 32 2.79 -11.33 -8.56
N ILE A 33 3.03 -10.35 -7.69
CA ILE A 33 2.58 -8.98 -7.88
C ILE A 33 3.70 -8.16 -8.54
N GLU A 34 3.34 -7.36 -9.54
CA GLU A 34 4.22 -6.38 -10.15
C GLU A 34 3.74 -4.98 -9.79
N ILE A 35 4.48 -4.29 -8.93
CA ILE A 35 4.14 -2.93 -8.54
C ILE A 35 4.39 -1.99 -9.71
N LYS A 36 3.37 -1.23 -10.10
CA LYS A 36 3.44 -0.23 -11.17
C LYS A 36 3.67 1.17 -10.63
N SER A 37 3.04 1.50 -9.50
CA SER A 37 3.25 2.78 -8.81
C SER A 37 2.84 2.72 -7.35
N ILE A 38 3.45 3.60 -6.55
CA ILE A 38 3.07 3.86 -5.16
C ILE A 38 2.89 5.38 -5.03
N SER A 39 1.72 5.82 -4.60
CA SER A 39 1.41 7.22 -4.33
C SER A 39 1.07 7.43 -2.87
N HIS A 40 1.45 8.56 -2.30
CA HIS A 40 1.16 8.92 -0.92
C HIS A 40 0.28 10.16 -0.87
N ALA A 41 -0.71 10.14 0.01
CA ALA A 41 -1.54 11.30 0.33
C ALA A 41 -1.55 11.52 1.84
N TYR A 42 -1.60 12.78 2.22
CA TYR A 42 -1.68 13.20 3.61
C TYR A 42 -2.79 14.21 3.73
N VAL A 43 -3.78 13.90 4.57
CA VAL A 43 -4.86 14.82 4.90
C VAL A 43 -4.68 15.24 6.34
N GLY A 44 -4.22 16.49 6.52
CA GLY A 44 -4.32 17.18 7.80
C GLY A 44 -5.77 17.56 8.04
N SER A 45 -6.35 17.10 9.14
CA SER A 45 -7.60 17.66 9.65
C SER A 45 -7.29 18.71 10.71
N GLU A 46 -8.18 19.70 10.87
CA GLU A 46 -8.06 20.76 11.90
C GLU A 46 -8.00 20.22 13.34
N ASN A 47 -8.22 18.91 13.56
CA ASN A 47 -8.24 18.23 14.85
C ASN A 47 -7.04 17.28 15.08
N ASP A 48 -5.85 17.56 14.54
CA ASP A 48 -4.57 16.86 14.82
C ASP A 48 -4.47 15.37 14.47
N PHE A 49 -5.52 14.75 13.92
CA PHE A 49 -5.42 13.38 13.41
C PHE A 49 -4.97 13.40 11.95
N TYR A 50 -3.66 13.23 11.76
CA TYR A 50 -3.09 12.99 10.45
C TYR A 50 -3.43 11.59 9.97
N LYS A 51 -4.14 11.49 8.85
CA LYS A 51 -4.26 10.24 8.10
C LYS A 51 -3.23 10.22 6.99
N TYR A 52 -2.33 9.25 7.08
CA TYR A 52 -1.37 8.92 6.03
C TYR A 52 -1.94 7.79 5.19
N THR A 53 -2.07 8.03 3.89
CA THR A 53 -2.62 7.07 2.94
C THR A 53 -1.56 6.73 1.90
N ALA A 54 -1.36 5.45 1.61
CA ALA A 54 -0.60 4.99 0.46
C ALA A 54 -1.50 4.21 -0.49
N ILE A 55 -1.40 4.50 -1.79
CA ILE A 55 -2.13 3.83 -2.85
C ILE A 55 -1.11 3.09 -3.70
N VAL A 56 -1.20 1.75 -3.71
CA VAL A 56 -0.31 0.87 -4.46
C VAL A 56 -1.07 0.30 -5.66
N ALA A 57 -0.65 0.67 -6.87
CA ALA A 57 -1.17 0.09 -8.10
C ALA A 57 -0.25 -1.06 -8.55
N TYR A 58 -0.82 -2.23 -8.84
CA TYR A 58 -0.07 -3.44 -9.17
C TYR A 58 -0.80 -4.30 -10.21
N ASP A 59 -0.06 -5.15 -10.91
CA ASP A 59 -0.62 -6.24 -11.73
C ASP A 59 -0.34 -7.60 -11.06
N LEU A 60 -1.25 -8.56 -11.24
CA LEU A 60 -0.95 -9.97 -10.99
C LEU A 60 -0.31 -10.55 -12.25
N LYS A 61 0.90 -11.09 -12.12
CA LYS A 61 1.47 -11.94 -13.15
C LYS A 61 0.87 -13.33 -13.01
N HIS A 62 0.30 -13.82 -14.11
CA HIS A 62 0.07 -15.23 -14.28
C HIS A 62 1.37 -15.82 -14.85
N GLU A 63 1.92 -16.83 -14.17
CA GLU A 63 2.93 -17.70 -14.77
C GLU A 63 2.33 -18.53 -15.92
#